data_AF-A0A9D7HR78-F1
#
_entry.id   AF-A0A9D7HR78-F1
#
_cell.length_a   1.000
_cell.length_b   1.000
_cell.length_c   1.000
_cell.angle_alpha   90.00
_cell.angle_beta   90.00
_cell.angle_gamma   90.00
#
_symmetry.space_group_name_H-M   'P 1'
#
loop_
_entity.id
_entity.type
_entity.pdbx_description
1 polymer ?
#
loop_
_entity_poly.entity_id
_entity_poly.type
_entity_poly.pdbx_seq_one_letter_code
_entity_poly.pdbx_strand_id
1 'polypeptide(L)'
;MKPKLFGAACTVLLACLISESALAWCLGPRGCVTDDSVCDMGRNTTNLLGARTFVWSENPHETEIYTRLGAQQILDHCNDGQQLILHSNGRLSMDDRILSDVAKSFCRVSSISRSPVHFVEPISGAASVGFESKCIISKMDEARAAHLEREKQIPTATLVEEGNRTPDTPAAPTASADRATPSSSRAPDCGRIGKGVLFGLPGPCAGQGRLP
;
A
#
# COMPACT_ATOMS: atom_id res chain seq x y z
N MET A 1 -18.40 -63.21 -56.34
CA MET A 1 -17.23 -62.40 -55.92
C MET A 1 -17.28 -61.05 -56.62
N LYS A 2 -17.47 -59.96 -55.86
CA LYS A 2 -16.98 -58.58 -56.12
C LYS A 2 -17.45 -57.69 -54.93
N PRO A 3 -16.59 -56.83 -54.36
CA PRO A 3 -16.75 -56.32 -53.00
C PRO A 3 -17.61 -55.05 -52.90
N LYS A 4 -18.20 -54.86 -51.72
CA LYS A 4 -18.91 -53.64 -51.29
C LYS A 4 -17.89 -52.55 -50.95
N LEU A 5 -17.97 -51.38 -51.58
CA LEU A 5 -17.31 -50.17 -51.09
C LEU A 5 -18.13 -49.60 -49.93
N PHE A 6 -17.62 -49.75 -48.71
CA PHE A 6 -18.01 -48.91 -47.58
C PHE A 6 -17.20 -47.62 -47.64
N GLY A 7 -17.85 -46.52 -48.01
CA GLY A 7 -17.28 -45.18 -47.89
C GLY A 7 -17.24 -44.77 -46.43
N ALA A 8 -16.05 -44.78 -45.83
CA ALA A 8 -15.79 -44.14 -44.54
C ALA A 8 -15.56 -42.65 -44.80
N ALA A 9 -16.60 -41.83 -44.58
CA ALA A 9 -16.47 -40.39 -44.51
C ALA A 9 -15.79 -40.03 -43.17
N CYS A 10 -14.47 -39.81 -43.22
CA CYS A 10 -13.69 -39.32 -42.09
C CYS A 10 -13.81 -37.79 -42.06
N THR A 11 -14.81 -37.28 -41.35
CA THR A 11 -15.00 -35.84 -41.13
C THR A 11 -13.96 -35.36 -40.11
N VAL A 12 -12.85 -34.83 -40.59
CA VAL A 12 -11.85 -34.16 -39.74
C VAL A 12 -12.43 -32.82 -39.31
N LEU A 13 -13.05 -32.79 -38.12
CA LEU A 13 -13.40 -31.56 -37.42
C LEU A 13 -12.10 -30.91 -36.93
N LEU A 14 -11.54 -30.04 -37.78
CA LEU A 14 -10.45 -29.16 -37.42
C LEU A 14 -11.01 -28.09 -36.47
N ALA A 15 -11.01 -28.38 -35.17
CA ALA A 15 -11.31 -27.39 -34.15
C ALA A 15 -10.22 -26.31 -34.20
N CYS A 16 -10.53 -25.16 -34.79
CA CYS A 16 -9.77 -23.93 -34.59
C CYS A 16 -9.83 -23.61 -33.10
N LEU A 17 -8.79 -24.02 -32.36
CA LEU A 17 -8.47 -23.47 -31.05
C LEU A 17 -8.20 -21.99 -31.29
N ILE A 18 -9.21 -21.17 -31.02
CA ILE A 18 -9.05 -19.74 -30.85
C ILE A 18 -8.19 -19.64 -29.59
N SER A 19 -6.86 -19.52 -29.75
CA SER A 19 -5.98 -19.14 -28.66
C SER A 19 -6.44 -17.76 -28.23
N GLU A 20 -7.32 -17.70 -27.24
CA GLU A 20 -7.45 -16.53 -26.39
C GLU A 20 -6.04 -16.26 -25.90
N SER A 21 -5.42 -15.20 -26.41
CA SER A 21 -4.13 -14.74 -25.94
C SER A 21 -4.32 -14.41 -24.47
N ALA A 22 -3.98 -15.35 -23.61
CA ALA A 22 -4.05 -15.20 -22.18
C ALA A 22 -3.08 -14.09 -21.81
N LEU A 23 -3.64 -12.95 -21.39
CA LEU A 23 -2.86 -11.76 -21.06
C LEU A 23 -2.26 -11.99 -19.68
N ALA A 24 -0.93 -11.86 -19.58
CA ALA A 24 -0.27 -11.88 -18.30
C ALA A 24 -0.76 -10.76 -17.39
N TRP A 25 -0.97 -11.09 -16.12
CA TRP A 25 -1.32 -10.06 -15.15
C TRP A 25 -0.09 -9.37 -14.58
N CYS A 26 -0.23 -8.06 -14.43
CA CYS A 26 0.83 -7.16 -14.02
C CYS A 26 0.25 -6.03 -13.17
N LEU A 27 0.78 -5.81 -11.96
CA LEU A 27 0.32 -4.72 -11.11
C LEU A 27 0.73 -3.33 -11.65
N GLY A 28 1.80 -3.28 -12.45
CA GLY A 28 2.42 -2.04 -12.91
C GLY A 28 1.54 -1.18 -13.83
N PRO A 29 1.79 0.14 -13.90
CA PRO A 29 1.00 1.09 -14.70
C PRO A 29 1.18 0.97 -16.22
N ARG A 30 2.18 0.19 -16.67
CA ARG A 30 2.42 -0.12 -18.08
C ARG A 30 2.35 -1.64 -18.20
N GLY A 31 1.46 -2.15 -19.06
CA GLY A 31 1.22 -3.58 -19.21
C GLY A 31 2.52 -4.37 -19.32
N CYS A 32 2.58 -5.52 -18.63
CA CYS A 32 3.76 -6.37 -18.68
C CYS A 32 3.87 -7.06 -20.05
N VAL A 33 5.11 -7.29 -20.49
CA VAL A 33 5.44 -8.08 -21.69
C VAL A 33 5.68 -9.55 -21.29
N THR A 34 4.89 -10.04 -20.34
CA THR A 34 4.96 -11.41 -19.85
C THR A 34 3.83 -12.23 -20.49
N ASP A 35 3.93 -13.56 -20.43
CA ASP A 35 2.84 -14.47 -20.79
C ASP A 35 2.03 -14.86 -19.54
N ASP A 36 0.92 -15.57 -19.74
CA ASP A 36 0.00 -16.01 -18.69
C ASP A 36 0.60 -16.97 -17.67
N SER A 37 1.85 -17.39 -17.84
CA SER A 37 2.57 -18.17 -16.82
C SER A 37 3.13 -17.30 -15.69
N VAL A 38 3.07 -15.96 -15.81
CA VAL A 38 3.69 -15.03 -14.86
C VAL A 38 2.65 -14.17 -14.15
N CYS A 39 2.80 -14.07 -12.83
CA CYS A 39 2.12 -13.13 -11.94
C CYS A 39 3.13 -12.07 -11.49
N ASP A 40 3.22 -10.95 -12.23
CA ASP A 40 4.20 -9.90 -11.92
C ASP A 40 3.56 -8.79 -11.08
N MET A 41 3.98 -8.67 -9.82
CA MET A 41 3.52 -7.60 -8.92
C MET A 41 4.18 -6.23 -9.21
N GLY A 42 4.87 -6.11 -10.34
CA GLY A 42 5.49 -4.90 -10.84
C GLY A 42 6.73 -4.49 -10.06
N ARG A 43 7.50 -3.58 -10.65
CA ARG A 43 8.63 -2.95 -9.96
C ARG A 43 8.14 -2.08 -8.80
N ASN A 44 8.77 -2.25 -7.64
CA ASN A 44 8.47 -1.53 -6.41
C ASN A 44 7.05 -1.82 -5.92
N THR A 45 6.76 -3.11 -5.77
CA THR A 45 5.44 -3.65 -5.43
C THR A 45 4.76 -2.88 -4.29
N THR A 46 5.44 -2.67 -3.16
CA THR A 46 4.86 -1.94 -2.01
C THR A 46 4.52 -0.50 -2.34
N ASN A 47 5.33 0.20 -3.14
CA ASN A 47 5.02 1.56 -3.59
C ASN A 47 3.80 1.58 -4.53
N LEU A 48 3.65 0.57 -5.41
CA LEU A 48 2.47 0.44 -6.27
C LEU A 48 1.20 0.18 -5.45
N LEU A 49 1.30 -0.63 -4.38
CA LEU A 49 0.20 -0.84 -3.45
C LEU A 49 -0.14 0.46 -2.70
N GLY A 50 0.87 1.20 -2.22
CA GLY A 50 0.70 2.49 -1.52
C GLY A 50 0.12 3.60 -2.41
N ALA A 51 0.39 3.55 -3.71
CA ALA A 51 -0.21 4.46 -4.68
C ALA A 51 -1.71 4.18 -4.92
N ARG A 52 -2.18 2.96 -4.65
CA ARG A 52 -3.60 2.56 -4.76
C ARG A 52 -4.35 2.72 -3.44
N THR A 53 -3.70 2.41 -2.33
CA THR A 53 -4.25 2.53 -0.98
C THR A 53 -3.26 3.30 -0.11
N PHE A 54 -3.64 4.51 0.28
CA PHE A 54 -2.81 5.31 1.17
C PHE A 54 -2.79 4.70 2.57
N VAL A 55 -1.60 4.33 3.05
CA VAL A 55 -1.34 3.91 4.42
C VAL A 55 -0.35 4.90 5.01
N TRP A 56 -0.72 5.52 6.12
CA TRP A 56 0.16 6.44 6.83
C TRP A 56 1.40 5.70 7.34
N SER A 57 2.58 6.30 7.22
CA SER A 57 3.85 5.66 7.56
C SER A 57 4.02 5.34 9.04
N GLU A 58 3.24 5.99 9.91
CA GLU A 58 3.23 5.72 11.35
C GLU A 58 2.09 4.79 11.77
N ASN A 59 1.34 4.23 10.81
CA ASN A 59 0.31 3.26 11.11
C ASN A 59 0.96 2.01 11.77
N PRO A 60 0.54 1.61 12.98
CA PRO A 60 1.15 0.48 13.70
C PRO A 60 0.97 -0.86 12.97
N HIS A 61 0.01 -0.93 12.04
CA HIS A 61 -0.31 -2.10 11.23
C HIS A 61 0.23 -1.99 9.78
N GLU A 62 1.11 -1.04 9.47
CA GLU A 62 1.59 -0.78 8.09
C GLU A 62 2.05 -2.05 7.35
N THR A 63 2.92 -2.85 7.98
CA THR A 63 3.41 -4.11 7.39
C THR A 63 2.27 -5.10 7.12
N GLU A 64 1.34 -5.24 8.07
CA GLU A 64 0.22 -6.17 7.96
C GLU A 64 -0.73 -5.74 6.84
N ILE A 65 -1.06 -4.45 6.78
CA ILE A 65 -1.90 -3.87 5.74
C ILE A 65 -1.30 -4.15 4.37
N TYR A 66 -0.03 -3.78 4.13
CA TYR A 66 0.59 -4.00 2.82
C TYR A 66 0.73 -5.48 2.46
N THR A 67 0.97 -6.36 3.44
CA THR A 67 0.99 -7.81 3.21
C THR A 67 -0.39 -8.31 2.78
N ARG A 68 -1.47 -7.83 3.42
CA ARG A 68 -2.84 -8.20 3.05
C ARG A 68 -3.25 -7.64 1.69
N LEU A 69 -2.92 -6.38 1.40
CA LEU A 69 -3.14 -5.76 0.09
C LEU A 69 -2.40 -6.50 -1.03
N GLY A 70 -1.13 -6.86 -0.80
CA GLY A 70 -0.35 -7.66 -1.74
C GLY A 70 -0.96 -9.03 -1.97
N ALA A 71 -1.39 -9.71 -0.90
CA ALA A 71 -2.06 -11.00 -1.01
C ALA A 71 -3.39 -10.91 -1.77
N GLN A 72 -4.19 -9.86 -1.52
CA GLN A 72 -5.44 -9.64 -2.23
C GLN A 72 -5.21 -9.50 -3.74
N GLN A 73 -4.24 -8.68 -4.16
CA GLN A 73 -3.94 -8.51 -5.58
C GLN A 73 -3.55 -9.83 -6.27
N ILE A 74 -2.76 -10.68 -5.60
CA ILE A 74 -2.41 -12.00 -6.13
C ILE A 74 -3.65 -12.92 -6.19
N LEU A 75 -4.49 -12.91 -5.16
CA LEU A 75 -5.70 -13.75 -5.10
C LEU A 75 -6.76 -13.39 -6.13
N ASP A 76 -6.83 -12.11 -6.52
CA ASP A 76 -7.82 -11.57 -7.45
C ASP A 76 -7.41 -11.75 -8.91
N HIS A 77 -6.11 -11.93 -9.18
CA HIS A 77 -5.59 -11.81 -10.54
C HIS A 77 -4.61 -12.90 -10.98
N CYS A 78 -4.05 -13.67 -10.06
CA CYS A 78 -3.09 -14.71 -10.36
C CYS A 78 -3.69 -16.10 -10.15
N ASN A 79 -3.01 -17.11 -10.68
CA ASN A 79 -3.40 -18.51 -10.66
C ASN A 79 -2.32 -19.37 -10.00
N ASP A 80 -2.73 -20.51 -9.44
CA ASP A 80 -1.80 -21.52 -8.96
C ASP A 80 -0.92 -22.04 -10.11
N GLY A 81 0.36 -22.28 -9.85
CA GLY A 81 1.34 -22.69 -10.85
C GLY A 81 2.01 -21.54 -11.61
N GLN A 82 1.53 -20.30 -11.52
CA GLN A 82 2.21 -19.15 -12.12
C GLN A 82 3.51 -18.80 -11.36
N GLN A 83 4.49 -18.22 -12.06
CA GLN A 83 5.66 -17.61 -11.45
C GLN A 83 5.27 -16.26 -10.85
N LEU A 84 5.28 -16.15 -9.52
CA LEU A 84 5.16 -14.90 -8.80
C LEU A 84 6.49 -14.15 -8.83
N ILE A 85 6.44 -12.87 -9.20
CA ILE A 85 7.57 -11.95 -9.15
C ILE A 85 7.21 -10.80 -8.22
N LEU A 86 8.02 -10.61 -7.17
CA LEU A 86 7.94 -9.49 -6.23
C LEU A 86 9.22 -8.66 -6.32
N HIS A 87 9.11 -7.34 -6.37
CA HIS A 87 10.27 -6.48 -6.59
C HIS A 87 10.30 -5.28 -5.65
N SER A 88 11.44 -5.08 -5.01
CA SER A 88 11.80 -3.88 -4.23
C SER A 88 12.96 -3.14 -4.91
N ASN A 89 12.97 -1.81 -4.87
CA ASN A 89 14.14 -1.00 -5.21
C ASN A 89 15.02 -0.68 -3.99
N GLY A 90 14.68 -1.18 -2.80
CA GLY A 90 15.42 -0.92 -1.57
C GLY A 90 15.21 0.47 -0.97
N ARG A 91 14.16 1.21 -1.38
CA ARG A 91 13.86 2.54 -0.82
C ARG A 91 12.96 2.49 0.41
N LEU A 92 12.14 1.45 0.55
CA LEU A 92 11.29 1.26 1.72
C LEU A 92 11.93 0.19 2.62
N SER A 93 12.18 0.55 3.88
CA SER A 93 12.79 -0.36 4.87
C SER A 93 11.93 -1.59 5.15
N MET A 94 10.62 -1.47 4.98
CA MET A 94 9.64 -2.53 5.27
C MET A 94 9.48 -3.54 4.12
N ASP A 95 10.02 -3.26 2.93
CA ASP A 95 9.84 -4.10 1.74
C ASP A 95 10.30 -5.53 1.97
N ASP A 96 11.42 -5.71 2.68
CA ASP A 96 11.96 -7.04 2.95
C ASP A 96 10.94 -7.91 3.67
N ARG A 97 10.33 -7.38 4.74
CA ARG A 97 9.37 -8.08 5.56
C ARG A 97 8.07 -8.32 4.80
N ILE A 98 7.50 -7.27 4.22
CA ILE A 98 6.22 -7.33 3.49
C ILE A 98 6.31 -8.35 2.33
N LEU A 99 7.30 -8.20 1.45
CA LEU A 99 7.39 -9.05 0.25
C LEU A 99 7.80 -10.48 0.59
N SER A 100 8.60 -10.69 1.65
CA SER A 100 8.89 -12.03 2.16
C SER A 100 7.65 -12.72 2.71
N ASP A 101 6.82 -12.01 3.47
CA ASP A 101 5.59 -12.57 4.05
C ASP A 101 4.52 -12.85 2.99
N VAL A 102 4.42 -11.98 1.97
CA VAL A 102 3.62 -12.26 0.76
C VAL A 102 4.14 -13.53 0.07
N ALA A 103 5.43 -13.61 -0.25
CA ALA A 103 5.98 -14.79 -0.93
C ALA A 103 5.73 -16.09 -0.17
N LYS A 104 5.93 -16.11 1.16
CA LYS A 104 5.68 -17.30 2.01
C LYS A 104 4.20 -17.69 2.10
N SER A 105 3.29 -16.75 1.89
CA SER A 105 1.86 -17.03 1.86
C SER A 105 1.49 -17.86 0.62
N PHE A 106 2.08 -17.56 -0.54
CA PHE A 106 1.73 -18.19 -1.83
C PHE A 106 2.68 -19.31 -2.27
N CYS A 107 3.90 -19.33 -1.75
CA CYS A 107 4.96 -20.24 -2.19
C CYS A 107 5.51 -21.10 -1.06
N ARG A 108 6.05 -22.27 -1.41
CA ARG A 108 6.89 -23.05 -0.49
C ARG A 108 8.16 -22.27 -0.19
N VAL A 109 8.55 -22.18 1.08
CA VAL A 109 9.72 -21.38 1.51
C VAL A 109 11.01 -21.80 0.78
N SER A 110 11.19 -23.09 0.54
CA SER A 110 12.36 -23.63 -0.17
C SER A 110 12.40 -23.32 -1.67
N SER A 111 11.28 -22.89 -2.28
CA SER A 111 11.23 -22.51 -3.70
C SER A 111 11.34 -21.00 -3.93
N ILE A 112 11.43 -20.20 -2.86
CA ILE A 112 11.61 -18.75 -2.95
C ILE A 112 13.07 -18.46 -3.28
N SER A 113 13.31 -18.04 -4.53
CA SER A 113 14.61 -17.52 -4.96
C SER A 113 14.62 -16.01 -4.78
N ARG A 114 15.77 -15.47 -4.37
CA ARG A 114 15.95 -14.04 -4.17
C ARG A 114 17.28 -13.58 -4.75
N SER A 115 17.23 -12.52 -5.54
CA SER A 115 18.39 -11.91 -6.19
C SER A 115 18.45 -10.41 -5.87
N PRO A 116 19.66 -9.83 -5.71
CA PRO A 116 19.81 -8.39 -5.55
C PRO A 116 19.48 -7.68 -6.86
N VAL A 117 18.87 -6.48 -6.76
CA VAL A 117 18.62 -5.61 -7.90
C VAL A 117 19.17 -4.23 -7.61
N HIS A 118 20.03 -3.73 -8.49
CA HIS A 118 20.54 -2.37 -8.40
C HIS A 118 19.56 -1.40 -9.05
N PHE A 119 19.16 -0.38 -8.29
CA PHE A 119 18.31 0.69 -8.76
C PHE A 119 19.05 2.01 -8.70
N VAL A 120 18.93 2.81 -9.76
CA VAL A 120 19.42 4.18 -9.80
C VAL A 120 18.20 5.07 -10.05
N GLU A 121 17.96 6.00 -9.12
CA GLU A 121 16.82 6.90 -9.24
C GLU A 121 17.05 7.88 -10.41
N PRO A 122 16.12 7.96 -11.39
CA PRO A 122 16.35 8.75 -12.59
C PRO A 122 16.54 10.25 -12.34
N ILE A 123 15.97 10.78 -11.26
CA ILE A 123 15.97 12.22 -10.95
C ILE A 123 17.19 12.62 -10.13
N SER A 124 17.46 11.90 -9.03
CA SER A 124 18.54 12.26 -8.10
C SER A 124 19.88 11.59 -8.42
N GLY A 125 19.87 10.53 -9.24
CA GLY A 125 21.04 9.66 -9.44
C GLY A 125 21.39 8.80 -8.22
N ALA A 126 20.59 8.85 -7.14
CA ALA A 126 20.83 8.04 -5.95
C ALA A 126 20.73 6.55 -6.28
N ALA A 127 21.75 5.79 -5.87
CA ALA A 127 21.77 4.35 -6.02
C ALA A 127 21.25 3.67 -4.76
N SER A 128 20.41 2.66 -4.94
CA SER A 128 19.93 1.77 -3.88
C SER A 128 20.02 0.32 -4.33
N VAL A 129 20.15 -0.58 -3.35
CA VAL A 129 20.14 -2.03 -3.59
C VAL A 129 18.82 -2.56 -3.08
N GLY A 130 17.97 -2.95 -4.02
CA GLY A 130 16.74 -3.68 -3.76
C GLY A 130 16.91 -5.17 -4.02
N PHE A 131 15.79 -5.82 -4.31
CA PHE A 131 15.78 -7.25 -4.59
C PHE A 131 14.58 -7.64 -5.43
N GLU A 132 14.72 -8.80 -6.06
CA GLU A 132 13.65 -9.51 -6.72
C GLU A 132 13.46 -10.86 -6.01
N SER A 133 12.22 -11.22 -5.71
CA SER A 133 11.86 -12.54 -5.21
C SER A 133 10.98 -13.25 -6.23
N LYS A 134 11.33 -14.50 -6.53
CA LYS A 134 10.67 -15.33 -7.54
C LYS A 134 10.34 -16.69 -6.95
N CYS A 135 9.11 -17.16 -7.20
CA CYS A 135 8.69 -18.51 -6.86
C CYS A 135 7.50 -18.95 -7.71
N ILE A 136 7.27 -20.26 -7.78
CA ILE A 136 6.03 -20.80 -8.34
C ILE A 136 4.96 -20.76 -7.24
N ILE A 137 3.81 -20.16 -7.54
CA ILE A 137 2.65 -20.17 -6.65
C ILE A 137 2.18 -21.61 -6.51
N SER A 138 2.11 -22.09 -5.28
CA SER A 138 1.74 -23.47 -4.98
C SER A 138 0.87 -23.61 -3.73
N LYS A 139 0.41 -22.48 -3.19
CA LYS A 139 -0.36 -22.39 -1.95
C LYS A 139 -1.57 -21.46 -2.13
N MET A 140 -2.13 -21.37 -3.33
CA MET A 140 -3.18 -20.39 -3.63
C MET A 140 -4.39 -20.54 -2.71
N ASP A 141 -4.86 -21.77 -2.50
CA ASP A 141 -6.02 -22.05 -1.64
C ASP A 141 -5.75 -21.80 -0.15
N GLU A 142 -4.55 -22.16 0.32
CA GLU A 142 -4.11 -21.88 1.69
C GLU A 142 -4.03 -20.36 1.94
N ALA A 143 -3.45 -19.62 0.99
CA ALA A 143 -3.37 -18.17 1.04
C ALA A 143 -4.76 -17.53 1.06
N ARG A 144 -5.70 -18.04 0.24
CA ARG A 144 -7.09 -17.58 0.20
C ARG A 144 -7.79 -17.79 1.54
N ALA A 145 -7.70 -19.00 2.10
CA ALA A 145 -8.29 -19.33 3.38
C ALA A 145 -7.72 -18.44 4.51
N ALA A 146 -6.39 -18.29 4.56
CA ALA A 146 -5.72 -17.47 5.55
C ALA A 146 -6.06 -15.97 5.41
N HIS A 147 -6.18 -15.47 4.18
CA HIS A 147 -6.59 -14.09 3.93
C HIS A 147 -8.02 -13.84 4.37
N LEU A 148 -8.96 -14.72 3.99
CA LEU A 148 -10.36 -14.62 4.41
C LEU A 148 -10.53 -14.69 5.93
N GLU A 149 -9.77 -15.55 6.61
CA GLU A 149 -9.83 -15.65 8.07
C GLU A 149 -9.37 -14.35 8.74
N ARG A 150 -8.29 -13.74 8.23
CA ARG A 150 -7.82 -12.44 8.72
C ARG A 150 -8.83 -11.31 8.49
N GLU A 151 -9.46 -11.27 7.32
CA GLU A 151 -10.49 -10.27 7.00
C GLU A 151 -11.76 -10.43 7.84
N LYS A 152 -12.11 -11.66 8.26
CA LYS A 152 -13.21 -11.89 9.20
C LYS A 152 -12.91 -11.36 10.60
N GLN A 153 -11.65 -11.41 11.03
CA GLN A 153 -11.26 -10.95 12.37
C GLN A 153 -11.25 -9.44 12.44
N ILE A 154 -10.48 -8.78 11.58
CA ILE A 154 -10.45 -7.32 11.43
C ILE A 154 -10.24 -7.03 9.95
N PRO A 155 -11.15 -6.32 9.26
CA PRO A 155 -10.98 -5.98 7.85
C PRO A 155 -9.75 -5.11 7.61
N THR A 156 -9.05 -5.31 6.48
CA THR A 156 -7.90 -4.47 6.11
C THR A 156 -8.28 -2.99 6.03
N ALA A 157 -9.48 -2.69 5.53
CA ALA A 157 -9.98 -1.31 5.46
C ALA A 157 -10.06 -0.65 6.86
N THR A 158 -10.46 -1.40 7.88
CA THR A 158 -10.51 -0.91 9.27
C THR A 158 -9.12 -0.59 9.79
N LEU A 159 -8.13 -1.46 9.55
CA LEU A 159 -6.73 -1.21 9.95
C LEU A 159 -6.15 0.05 9.27
N VAL A 160 -6.50 0.26 8.00
CA VAL A 160 -6.12 1.47 7.25
C VAL A 160 -6.77 2.70 7.87
N GLU A 161 -8.09 2.68 8.08
CA GLU A 161 -8.82 3.81 8.64
C GLU A 161 -8.37 4.16 10.05
N GLU A 162 -8.21 3.18 10.94
CA GLU A 162 -7.81 3.39 12.33
C GLU A 162 -6.42 4.00 12.44
N GLY A 163 -5.44 3.46 11.72
CA GLY A 163 -4.09 4.00 11.77
C GLY A 163 -3.86 5.22 10.89
N ASN A 164 -4.75 5.56 9.95
CA ASN A 164 -4.68 6.82 9.19
C ASN A 164 -5.35 8.00 9.93
N ARG A 165 -6.13 7.73 10.98
CA ARG A 165 -6.58 8.80 11.88
C ARG A 165 -5.33 9.35 12.56
N THR A 166 -4.99 10.61 12.29
CA THR A 166 -4.03 11.34 13.11
C THR A 166 -4.44 11.18 14.58
N PRO A 167 -3.51 10.84 15.50
CA PRO A 167 -3.83 10.94 16.92
C PRO A 167 -4.39 12.33 17.14
N ASP A 168 -5.58 12.39 17.75
CA ASP A 168 -6.35 13.62 17.90
C ASP A 168 -5.40 14.79 18.13
N THR A 169 -5.39 15.76 17.20
CA THR A 169 -5.00 17.11 17.58
C THR A 169 -5.87 17.37 18.80
N PRO A 170 -5.31 17.53 20.02
CA PRO A 170 -6.11 17.52 21.23
C PRO A 170 -7.25 18.49 21.00
N ALA A 171 -8.47 17.96 21.06
CA ALA A 171 -9.67 18.70 20.69
C ALA A 171 -9.54 20.10 21.27
N ALA A 172 -9.48 21.11 20.40
CA ALA A 172 -9.42 22.50 20.83
C ALA A 172 -10.49 22.64 21.92
N PRO A 173 -10.12 23.09 23.14
CA PRO A 173 -10.95 22.91 24.31
C PRO A 173 -12.35 23.42 23.97
N THR A 174 -13.32 22.49 23.99
CA THR A 174 -14.72 22.80 23.78
C THR A 174 -15.06 23.92 24.75
N ALA A 175 -15.31 25.11 24.21
CA ALA A 175 -15.77 26.24 24.98
C ALA A 175 -17.17 25.90 25.50
N SER A 176 -17.21 25.30 26.69
CA SER A 176 -18.42 25.11 27.47
C SER A 176 -18.85 26.46 28.03
N ALA A 177 -19.73 27.17 27.31
CA ALA A 177 -20.68 28.11 27.90
C ALA A 177 -21.83 27.26 28.47
N ASP A 178 -22.37 27.38 29.69
CA ASP A 178 -22.27 28.37 30.76
C ASP A 178 -22.67 27.70 32.09
N ARG A 179 -21.99 28.02 33.21
CA ARG A 179 -22.68 28.50 34.42
C ARG A 179 -21.71 29.28 35.33
N ALA A 180 -22.07 30.54 35.53
CA ALA A 180 -21.31 31.58 36.21
C ALA A 180 -20.87 31.27 37.64
N THR A 181 -19.66 31.71 38.01
CA THR A 181 -19.37 32.57 39.17
C THR A 181 -18.02 33.27 38.92
N PRO A 182 -17.84 34.57 39.23
CA PRO A 182 -16.79 35.40 38.65
C PRO A 182 -15.55 35.53 39.53
N SER A 183 -14.37 35.34 38.96
CA SER A 183 -13.13 35.99 39.41
C SER A 183 -12.21 36.18 38.20
N SER A 184 -12.14 37.40 37.66
CA SER A 184 -10.97 38.27 37.85
C SER A 184 -9.67 37.51 37.58
N SER A 185 -9.16 37.48 36.35
CA SER A 185 -8.34 38.59 35.87
C SER A 185 -8.07 38.42 34.36
N ARG A 186 -8.66 39.29 33.54
CA ARG A 186 -8.25 39.45 32.15
C ARG A 186 -6.87 40.09 32.12
N ALA A 187 -5.91 39.40 31.52
CA ALA A 187 -4.68 40.01 31.04
C ALA A 187 -5.04 41.14 30.04
N PRO A 188 -4.37 42.31 30.09
CA PRO A 188 -4.66 43.42 29.20
C PRO A 188 -4.29 43.08 27.76
N ASP A 189 -5.27 43.22 26.87
CA ASP A 189 -5.16 43.07 25.42
C ASP A 189 -4.50 44.33 24.81
N CYS A 190 -3.18 44.28 24.58
CA CYS A 190 -2.39 45.40 24.02
C CYS A 190 -2.62 45.58 22.49
N GLY A 191 -3.84 45.32 21.99
CA GLY A 191 -4.19 45.33 20.56
C GLY A 191 -5.11 46.47 20.10
N ARG A 192 -5.58 47.35 20.99
CA ARG A 192 -6.38 48.54 20.60
C ARG A 192 -5.67 49.83 20.96
N ILE A 193 -5.31 50.60 19.94
CA ILE A 193 -4.82 51.97 20.08
C ILE A 193 -6.00 52.85 20.54
N GLY A 194 -6.21 52.88 21.86
CA GLY A 194 -7.17 53.77 22.49
C GLY A 194 -6.68 55.21 22.43
N LYS A 195 -7.60 56.16 22.20
CA LYS A 195 -7.37 57.60 22.04
C LYS A 195 -6.85 58.32 23.32
N GLY A 196 -6.17 57.61 24.22
CA GLY A 196 -5.65 58.11 25.50
C GLY A 196 -4.13 58.34 25.56
N VAL A 197 -3.38 58.04 24.50
CA VAL A 197 -1.90 58.19 24.46
C VAL A 197 -1.45 59.66 24.29
N LEU A 198 -2.34 60.63 24.47
CA LEU A 198 -2.03 62.07 24.31
C LEU A 198 -1.65 62.80 25.61
N PHE A 199 -1.68 62.12 26.76
CA PHE A 199 -1.32 62.72 28.05
C PHE A 199 -0.37 61.81 28.85
N GLY A 200 0.82 61.55 28.30
CA GLY A 200 2.09 61.36 29.03
C GLY A 200 2.16 60.41 30.24
N LEU A 201 1.23 59.48 30.43
CA LEU A 201 1.23 58.51 31.53
C LEU A 201 1.54 57.10 31.00
N PRO A 202 2.55 56.40 31.55
CA PRO A 202 2.97 55.09 31.05
C PRO A 202 1.91 54.01 31.36
N GLY A 203 1.35 53.41 30.31
CA GLY A 203 0.45 52.26 30.42
C GLY A 203 1.20 50.93 30.65
N PRO A 204 0.49 49.88 31.12
CA PRO A 204 1.08 48.62 31.59
C PRO A 204 1.68 47.70 30.50
N CYS A 205 1.93 48.17 29.28
CA CYS A 205 2.62 47.41 28.21
C CYS A 205 4.08 47.89 27.97
N ALA A 206 4.64 48.75 28.83
CA ALA A 206 6.01 49.27 28.69
C ALA A 206 6.99 48.53 29.63
N GLY A 207 7.49 47.35 29.24
CA GLY A 207 8.39 46.62 30.17
C GLY A 207 9.01 45.29 29.76
N GLN A 208 9.03 44.88 28.48
CA GLN A 208 9.83 43.72 28.06
C GLN A 208 10.78 44.09 26.93
N GLY A 209 11.87 44.74 27.33
CA GLY A 209 13.10 44.89 26.58
C GLY A 209 14.20 45.34 27.55
N ARG A 210 15.14 44.44 27.86
CA ARG A 210 16.41 44.84 28.50
C ARG A 210 17.56 43.97 28.01
N LEU A 211 18.41 44.59 27.19
CA LEU A 211 19.85 44.33 27.07
C LEU A 211 20.56 44.84 28.35
N PRO A 212 21.76 44.34 28.68
CA PRO A 212 22.99 44.87 28.08
C PRO A 212 23.57 44.02 26.96
#